data_AF-A0A3D0P1A0-F1
#
_entry.id   AF-A0A3D0P1A0-F1
#
_cell.length_a   1.000
_cell.length_b   1.000
_cell.length_c   1.000
_cell.angle_alpha   90.00
_cell.angle_beta   90.00
_cell.angle_gamma   90.00
#
_symmetry.space_group_name_H-M   'P 1'
#
loop_
_entity.id
_entity.type
_entity.pdbx_description
1 polymer ?
#
loop_
_entity_poly.entity_id
_entity_poly.type
_entity_poly.pdbx_seq_one_letter_code
_entity_poly.pdbx_strand_id
1 'polypeptide(L)'
;MWDFDKLPKDKFDEIRRALNGVSVSKNFKEYTELPVTERLEIMEKVYSVLGKDDDWWETFYRTKGYHYGKEGKPTAAAEARKRSLQMIEAELERKHSDSPRKLSLYISASMKHFLGRDNDAIADLETALKTPYSEKGATEEDIKNAEAGLNERITDYIERIRSKDQKPRLFDASGTRGDH
;
A
#
# COMPACT_ATOMS: atom_id res chain seq x y z
N MET A 1 -13.57 -2.21 -0.49
CA MET A 1 -13.42 -1.24 0.62
C MET A 1 -14.50 -0.16 0.50
N TRP A 2 -15.78 -0.59 0.54
CA TRP A 2 -16.96 0.22 0.17
C TRP A 2 -18.23 -0.34 0.86
N ASP A 3 -18.11 -0.78 2.10
CA ASP A 3 -19.11 -1.55 2.86
C ASP A 3 -19.88 -0.72 3.89
N PHE A 4 -19.97 0.61 3.69
CA PHE A 4 -20.63 1.54 4.61
C PHE A 4 -22.13 1.28 4.82
N ASP A 5 -22.80 0.62 3.86
CA ASP A 5 -24.21 0.25 3.98
C ASP A 5 -24.46 -0.88 5.01
N LYS A 6 -23.39 -1.50 5.52
CA LYS A 6 -23.43 -2.63 6.45
C LYS A 6 -22.76 -2.34 7.79
N LEU A 7 -22.63 -1.06 8.16
CA LEU A 7 -22.02 -0.70 9.44
C LEU A 7 -22.83 -1.26 10.63
N PRO A 8 -22.16 -1.89 11.62
CA PRO A 8 -22.82 -2.35 12.84
C PRO A 8 -23.47 -1.17 13.58
N LYS A 9 -24.79 -1.24 13.80
CA LYS A 9 -25.56 -0.14 14.39
C LYS A 9 -25.09 0.19 15.81
N ASP A 10 -24.66 -0.82 16.56
CA ASP A 10 -24.08 -0.70 17.90
C ASP A 10 -22.76 0.09 17.92
N LYS A 11 -22.09 0.25 16.77
CA LYS A 11 -20.86 1.06 16.63
C LYS A 11 -21.09 2.50 16.22
N PHE A 12 -22.33 2.92 15.97
CA PHE A 12 -22.60 4.26 15.41
C PHE A 12 -22.13 5.40 16.32
N ASP A 13 -22.28 5.27 17.64
CA ASP A 13 -21.85 6.34 18.55
C ASP A 13 -20.33 6.45 18.64
N GLU A 14 -19.62 5.33 18.61
CA GLU A 14 -18.15 5.31 18.51
C GLU A 14 -17.67 5.91 17.18
N ILE A 15 -18.31 5.56 16.07
CA ILE A 15 -17.99 6.11 14.74
C ILE A 15 -18.24 7.62 14.70
N ARG A 16 -19.38 8.11 15.22
CA ARG A 16 -19.66 9.55 15.30
C ARG A 16 -18.60 10.28 16.11
N ARG A 17 -18.15 9.71 17.24
CA ARG A 17 -17.05 10.28 18.03
C ARG A 17 -15.73 10.29 17.27
N ALA A 18 -15.39 9.21 16.56
CA ALA A 18 -14.16 9.11 15.78
C ALA A 18 -14.11 10.11 14.61
N LEU A 19 -15.28 10.43 14.03
CA LEU A 19 -15.44 11.41 12.95
C LEU A 19 -15.64 12.85 13.46
N ASN A 20 -15.69 13.08 14.77
CA ASN A 20 -15.83 14.43 15.31
C ASN A 20 -14.64 15.31 14.89
N GLY A 21 -14.94 16.50 14.37
CA GLY A 21 -13.94 17.44 13.85
C GLY A 21 -13.36 17.08 12.47
N VAL A 22 -13.84 16.03 11.80
CA VAL A 22 -13.47 15.77 10.41
C VAL A 22 -14.16 16.79 9.51
N SER A 23 -13.35 17.57 8.79
CA SER A 23 -13.81 18.49 7.75
C SER A 23 -13.51 17.93 6.37
N VAL A 24 -14.40 18.18 5.41
CA VAL A 24 -14.22 17.87 3.99
C VAL A 24 -14.06 19.16 3.20
N SER A 25 -13.40 19.09 2.04
CA SER A 25 -13.08 20.28 1.23
C SER A 25 -14.29 20.94 0.57
N LYS A 26 -15.41 20.21 0.43
CA LYS A 26 -16.63 20.73 -0.21
C LYS A 26 -17.88 20.08 0.34
N ASN A 27 -19.00 20.77 0.16
CA ASN A 27 -20.31 20.14 0.24
C ASN A 27 -20.44 19.13 -0.90
N PHE A 28 -21.05 17.98 -0.62
CA PHE A 28 -21.22 16.89 -1.56
C PHE A 28 -22.63 16.31 -1.42
N LYS A 29 -23.20 15.80 -2.51
CA LYS A 29 -24.43 15.00 -2.45
C LYS A 29 -24.09 13.53 -2.37
N GLU A 30 -23.18 13.10 -3.24
CA GLU A 30 -22.63 11.75 -3.26
C GLU A 30 -21.25 11.72 -2.63
N TYR A 31 -21.01 10.76 -1.75
CA TYR A 31 -19.72 10.64 -1.05
C TYR A 31 -18.54 10.50 -2.02
N THR A 32 -18.75 9.85 -3.17
CA THR A 32 -17.73 9.67 -4.22
C THR A 32 -17.27 10.95 -4.90
N GLU A 33 -17.99 12.07 -4.71
CA GLU A 33 -17.57 13.38 -5.19
C GLU A 33 -16.34 13.91 -4.43
N LEU A 34 -16.10 13.45 -3.21
CA LEU A 34 -14.94 13.86 -2.42
C LEU A 34 -13.64 13.27 -3.01
N PRO A 35 -12.51 13.99 -2.92
CA PRO A 35 -11.19 13.45 -3.26
C PRO A 35 -10.95 12.10 -2.58
N VAL A 36 -10.26 11.19 -3.28
CA VAL A 36 -10.02 9.85 -2.74
C VAL A 36 -9.28 9.92 -1.40
N THR A 37 -8.33 10.84 -1.26
CA THR A 37 -7.57 11.00 -0.01
C THR A 37 -8.46 11.42 1.17
N GLU A 38 -9.41 12.33 0.99
CA GLU A 38 -10.37 12.70 2.06
C GLU A 38 -11.24 11.51 2.46
N ARG A 39 -11.68 10.72 1.47
CA ARG A 39 -12.44 9.50 1.73
C ARG A 39 -11.61 8.48 2.50
N LEU A 40 -10.33 8.35 2.19
CA LEU A 40 -9.42 7.48 2.92
C LEU A 40 -9.18 7.96 4.36
N GLU A 41 -9.12 9.26 4.63
CA GLU A 41 -9.04 9.77 6.01
C GLU A 41 -10.28 9.41 6.85
N ILE A 42 -11.47 9.53 6.25
CA ILE A 42 -12.73 9.10 6.88
C ILE A 42 -12.70 7.58 7.11
N MET A 43 -12.28 6.81 6.10
CA MET A 43 -12.17 5.36 6.19
C MET A 43 -11.23 4.91 7.32
N GLU A 44 -10.05 5.50 7.45
CA GLU A 44 -9.12 5.16 8.54
C GLU A 44 -9.78 5.29 9.91
N LYS A 45 -10.52 6.39 10.14
CA LYS A 45 -11.24 6.60 11.40
C LYS A 45 -12.35 5.58 11.62
N VAL A 46 -13.16 5.32 10.60
CA VAL A 46 -14.29 4.36 10.70
C VAL A 46 -13.76 2.95 10.94
N TYR A 47 -12.81 2.48 10.14
CA TYR A 47 -12.30 1.11 10.23
C TYR A 47 -11.46 0.86 11.49
N SER A 48 -10.90 1.90 12.11
CA SER A 48 -10.28 1.79 13.44
C SER A 48 -11.29 1.40 14.52
N VAL A 49 -12.53 1.88 14.42
CA VAL A 49 -13.62 1.49 15.34
C VAL A 49 -14.12 0.07 15.06
N LEU A 50 -14.08 -0.35 13.78
CA LEU A 50 -14.55 -1.67 13.37
C LEU A 50 -13.55 -2.80 13.62
N GLY A 51 -12.32 -2.49 14.05
CA GLY A 51 -11.32 -3.48 14.43
C GLY A 51 -10.87 -4.37 13.28
N LYS A 52 -10.44 -3.77 12.16
CA LYS A 52 -9.82 -4.51 11.05
C LYS A 52 -8.47 -5.13 11.44
N ASP A 53 -8.13 -6.23 10.78
CA ASP A 53 -6.87 -6.95 10.97
C ASP A 53 -5.66 -6.28 10.28
N ASP A 54 -4.47 -6.80 10.57
CA ASP A 54 -3.20 -6.27 10.06
C ASP A 54 -3.12 -6.32 8.53
N ASP A 55 -3.60 -7.40 7.88
CA ASP A 55 -3.55 -7.54 6.43
C ASP A 55 -4.39 -6.46 5.73
N TRP A 56 -5.56 -6.17 6.29
CA TRP A 56 -6.42 -5.10 5.80
C TRP A 56 -5.73 -3.73 5.95
N TRP A 57 -5.11 -3.47 7.10
CA TRP A 57 -4.42 -2.21 7.39
C TRP A 57 -3.17 -2.01 6.54
N GLU A 58 -2.40 -3.05 6.29
CA GLU A 58 -1.25 -3.01 5.37
C GLU A 58 -1.71 -2.54 3.99
N THR A 59 -2.71 -3.23 3.44
CA THR A 59 -3.27 -2.91 2.12
C THR A 59 -3.83 -1.49 2.09
N PHE A 60 -4.54 -1.10 3.14
CA PHE A 60 -5.10 0.24 3.28
C PHE A 60 -4.01 1.32 3.21
N TYR A 61 -2.92 1.19 3.97
CA TYR A 61 -1.85 2.18 3.98
C TYR A 61 -1.09 2.22 2.66
N ARG A 62 -0.94 1.09 1.98
CA ARG A 62 -0.34 1.02 0.65
C ARG A 62 -1.17 1.77 -0.39
N THR A 63 -2.49 1.54 -0.39
CA THR A 63 -3.46 2.30 -1.22
C THR A 63 -3.46 3.79 -0.89
N LYS A 64 -3.42 4.13 0.40
CA LYS A 64 -3.38 5.51 0.87
C LYS A 64 -2.11 6.25 0.42
N GLY A 65 -0.94 5.60 0.52
CA GLY A 65 0.32 6.14 0.01
C GLY A 65 0.32 6.36 -1.50
N TYR A 66 -0.34 5.50 -2.27
CA TYR A 66 -0.50 5.67 -3.72
C TYR A 66 -1.35 6.91 -4.07
N HIS A 67 -2.53 7.04 -3.48
CA HIS A 67 -3.43 8.16 -3.76
C HIS A 67 -2.85 9.49 -3.29
N TYR A 68 -2.16 9.52 -2.15
CA TYR A 68 -1.46 10.73 -1.72
C TYR A 68 -0.35 11.17 -2.66
N GLY A 69 0.44 10.22 -3.18
CA GLY A 69 1.44 10.53 -4.20
C GLY A 69 0.81 11.10 -5.48
N LYS A 70 -0.28 10.50 -5.95
CA LYS A 70 -1.01 10.97 -7.14
C LYS A 70 -1.60 12.36 -7.00
N GLU A 71 -2.00 12.74 -5.78
CA GLU A 71 -2.52 14.08 -5.48
C GLU A 71 -1.42 15.11 -5.13
N GLY A 72 -0.13 14.77 -5.28
CA GLY A 72 0.96 15.69 -5.01
C GLY A 72 1.12 16.03 -3.52
N LYS A 73 0.79 15.09 -2.63
CA LYS A 73 0.92 15.21 -1.17
C LYS A 73 2.07 14.30 -0.67
N PRO A 74 3.34 14.60 -1.00
CA PRO A 74 4.48 13.69 -0.80
C PRO A 74 4.71 13.33 0.66
N THR A 75 4.54 14.27 1.60
CA THR A 75 4.70 14.00 3.04
C THR A 75 3.65 13.00 3.54
N ALA A 76 2.38 13.19 3.18
CA ALA A 76 1.31 12.26 3.56
C ALA A 76 1.49 10.88 2.91
N ALA A 77 1.97 10.86 1.66
CA ALA A 77 2.31 9.61 0.97
C ALA A 77 3.43 8.86 1.69
N ALA A 78 4.50 9.55 2.08
CA ALA A 78 5.63 8.96 2.80
C ALA A 78 5.18 8.39 4.16
N GLU A 79 4.36 9.11 4.92
CA GLU A 79 3.85 8.60 6.21
C GLU A 79 3.01 7.33 6.04
N ALA A 80 2.11 7.29 5.05
CA ALA A 80 1.34 6.08 4.76
C ALA A 80 2.25 4.91 4.32
N ARG A 81 3.25 5.16 3.48
CA ARG A 81 4.23 4.14 3.05
C ARG A 81 5.06 3.61 4.21
N LYS A 82 5.46 4.47 5.16
CA LYS A 82 6.16 4.05 6.38
C LYS A 82 5.31 3.11 7.24
N ARG A 83 4.01 3.40 7.39
CA ARG A 83 3.10 2.53 8.14
C ARG A 83 2.95 1.16 7.48
N SER A 84 2.72 1.11 6.16
CA SER A 84 2.69 -0.18 5.42
C SER A 84 4.02 -0.94 5.55
N LEU A 85 5.16 -0.24 5.46
CA LEU A 85 6.48 -0.85 5.64
C LEU A 85 6.68 -1.44 7.04
N GLN A 86 6.28 -0.73 8.11
CA GLN A 86 6.37 -1.25 9.48
C GLN A 86 5.58 -2.54 9.65
N MET A 87 4.39 -2.61 9.05
CA MET A 87 3.53 -3.79 9.11
C MET A 87 4.13 -4.97 8.34
N ILE A 88 4.65 -4.73 7.13
CA ILE A 88 5.27 -5.79 6.32
C ILE A 88 6.58 -6.28 6.93
N GLU A 89 7.36 -5.41 7.57
CA GLU A 89 8.59 -5.80 8.29
C GLU A 89 8.24 -6.68 9.49
N ALA A 90 7.20 -6.33 10.26
CA ALA A 90 6.70 -7.18 11.35
C ALA A 90 6.18 -8.54 10.83
N GLU A 91 5.49 -8.56 9.68
CA GLU A 91 5.03 -9.79 9.01
C GLU A 91 6.23 -10.69 8.63
N LEU A 92 7.30 -10.11 8.09
CA LEU A 92 8.51 -10.84 7.67
C LEU A 92 9.31 -11.44 8.84
N GLU A 93 9.14 -10.91 10.05
CA GLU A 93 9.74 -11.44 11.29
C GLU A 93 8.93 -12.59 11.91
N ARG A 94 7.64 -12.74 11.54
CA ARG A 94 6.80 -13.84 12.01
C ARG A 94 7.30 -15.17 11.43
N LYS A 95 7.42 -16.19 12.30
CA LYS A 95 7.79 -17.55 11.88
C LYS A 95 6.73 -18.23 11.01
N HIS A 96 5.47 -17.84 11.21
CA HIS A 96 4.31 -18.34 10.49
C HIS A 96 3.48 -17.13 10.06
N SER A 97 3.45 -16.90 8.76
CA SER A 97 2.63 -15.89 8.08
C SER A 97 1.83 -16.62 7.01
N ASP A 98 0.57 -16.25 6.84
CA ASP A 98 -0.28 -16.78 5.76
C ASP A 98 0.06 -16.12 4.41
N SER A 99 0.75 -14.97 4.44
CA SER A 99 1.21 -14.26 3.25
C SER A 99 2.46 -14.92 2.65
N PRO A 100 2.52 -15.13 1.31
CA PRO A 100 3.71 -15.62 0.64
C PRO A 100 4.91 -14.71 0.93
N ARG A 101 5.95 -15.24 1.58
CA ARG A 101 7.14 -14.46 1.97
C ARG A 101 7.77 -13.67 0.80
N LYS A 102 7.79 -14.26 -0.41
CA LYS A 102 8.26 -13.57 -1.63
C LYS A 102 7.46 -12.30 -1.91
N LEU A 103 6.14 -12.34 -1.76
CA LEU A 103 5.26 -11.20 -1.98
C LEU A 103 5.50 -10.11 -0.92
N SER A 104 5.67 -10.49 0.35
CA SER A 104 5.99 -9.55 1.43
C SER A 104 7.33 -8.83 1.20
N LEU A 105 8.36 -9.55 0.72
CA LEU A 105 9.64 -8.94 0.32
C LEU A 105 9.48 -7.97 -0.86
N TYR A 106 8.70 -8.33 -1.87
CA TYR A 106 8.39 -7.45 -3.00
C TYR A 106 7.66 -6.16 -2.57
N ILE A 107 6.68 -6.27 -1.66
CA ILE A 107 5.96 -5.12 -1.11
C ILE A 107 6.89 -4.25 -0.26
N SER A 108 7.69 -4.86 0.62
CA SER A 108 8.70 -4.17 1.42
C SER A 108 9.66 -3.36 0.55
N ALA A 109 10.20 -3.98 -0.50
CA ALA A 109 11.06 -3.31 -1.46
C ALA A 109 10.37 -2.12 -2.14
N SER A 110 9.12 -2.30 -2.55
CA SER A 110 8.33 -1.23 -3.16
C SER A 110 8.22 -0.02 -2.21
N MET A 111 7.90 -0.26 -0.93
CA MET A 111 7.77 0.82 0.05
C MET A 111 9.11 1.49 0.34
N LYS A 112 10.19 0.70 0.49
CA LYS A 112 11.56 1.21 0.67
C LYS A 112 11.98 2.09 -0.50
N HIS A 113 11.75 1.66 -1.73
CA HIS A 113 12.00 2.46 -2.93
C HIS A 113 11.19 3.76 -2.90
N PHE A 114 9.89 3.68 -2.58
CA PHE A 114 9.04 4.87 -2.47
C PHE A 114 9.45 5.86 -1.37
N LEU A 115 10.30 5.43 -0.43
CA LEU A 115 10.88 6.23 0.64
C LEU A 115 12.34 6.64 0.35
N GLY A 116 12.83 6.40 -0.88
CA GLY A 116 14.19 6.73 -1.30
C GLY A 116 15.27 5.77 -0.80
N ARG A 117 14.89 4.63 -0.24
CA ARG A 117 15.81 3.60 0.29
C ARG A 117 16.12 2.54 -0.78
N ASP A 118 16.69 2.97 -1.90
CA ASP A 118 16.87 2.10 -3.08
C ASP A 118 17.78 0.90 -2.82
N ASN A 119 18.86 1.08 -2.06
CA ASN A 119 19.76 -0.03 -1.73
C ASN A 119 19.04 -1.11 -0.90
N ASP A 120 18.25 -0.69 0.08
CA ASP A 120 17.45 -1.61 0.90
C ASP A 120 16.35 -2.27 0.07
N ALA A 121 15.74 -1.54 -0.87
CA ALA A 121 14.75 -2.08 -1.78
C ALA A 121 15.35 -3.16 -2.70
N ILE A 122 16.52 -2.92 -3.27
CA ILE A 122 17.23 -3.90 -4.10
C ILE A 122 17.59 -5.13 -3.26
N ALA A 123 18.07 -4.96 -2.02
CA ALA A 123 18.40 -6.09 -1.15
C ALA A 123 17.18 -6.98 -0.86
N ASP A 124 16.02 -6.39 -0.62
CA ASP A 124 14.77 -7.13 -0.44
C ASP A 124 14.34 -7.85 -1.74
N LEU A 125 14.45 -7.20 -2.91
CA LEU A 125 14.12 -7.80 -4.21
C LEU A 125 15.05 -8.97 -4.56
N GLU A 126 16.35 -8.84 -4.31
CA GLU A 126 17.32 -9.92 -4.51
C GLU A 126 17.07 -11.09 -3.55
N THR A 127 16.61 -10.81 -2.34
CA THR A 127 16.16 -11.84 -1.39
C THR A 127 14.87 -12.49 -1.87
N ALA A 128 13.94 -11.72 -2.45
CA ALA A 128 12.70 -12.22 -3.01
C ALA A 128 12.95 -13.20 -4.17
N LEU A 129 13.89 -12.90 -5.09
CA LEU A 129 14.26 -13.82 -6.18
C LEU A 129 14.79 -15.17 -5.70
N LYS A 130 15.44 -15.20 -4.53
CA LYS A 130 16.00 -16.43 -3.93
C LYS A 130 14.98 -17.19 -3.07
N THR A 131 13.86 -16.56 -2.74
CA THR A 131 12.82 -17.14 -1.90
C THR A 131 11.82 -17.87 -2.80
N PRO A 132 11.47 -19.14 -2.59
CA PRO A 132 10.39 -19.77 -3.36
C PRO A 132 9.02 -19.13 -3.07
N TYR A 133 8.18 -18.96 -4.09
CA TYR A 133 6.77 -18.65 -3.85
C TYR A 133 6.07 -19.86 -3.22
N SER A 134 5.29 -19.60 -2.17
CA SER A 134 4.46 -20.60 -1.52
C SER A 134 3.20 -19.93 -0.99
N GLU A 135 2.06 -20.54 -1.22
CA GLU A 135 0.75 -20.03 -0.81
C GLU A 135 -0.12 -21.21 -0.39
N LYS A 136 -0.76 -21.09 0.76
CA LYS A 136 -1.55 -22.17 1.35
C LYS A 136 -2.80 -22.41 0.51
N GLY A 137 -2.96 -23.65 0.03
CA GLY A 137 -4.14 -24.06 -0.74
C GLY A 137 -4.06 -23.75 -2.24
N ALA A 138 -2.96 -23.18 -2.73
CA ALA A 138 -2.72 -22.99 -4.16
C ALA A 138 -2.34 -24.31 -4.85
N THR A 139 -2.68 -24.44 -6.14
CA THR A 139 -2.25 -25.58 -6.96
C THR A 139 -0.79 -25.44 -7.38
N GLU A 140 -0.16 -26.53 -7.84
CA GLU A 140 1.20 -26.47 -8.39
C GLU A 140 1.30 -25.53 -9.61
N GLU A 141 0.25 -25.49 -10.43
CA GLU A 141 0.17 -24.58 -11.58
C GLU A 141 0.08 -23.12 -11.13
N ASP A 142 -0.74 -22.81 -10.12
CA ASP A 142 -0.84 -21.47 -9.55
C ASP A 142 0.50 -21.02 -8.96
N ILE A 143 1.17 -21.88 -8.20
CA ILE A 143 2.49 -21.60 -7.62
C ILE A 143 3.50 -21.33 -8.73
N LYS A 144 3.54 -22.16 -9.78
CA LYS A 144 4.47 -21.99 -10.90
C LYS A 144 4.21 -20.68 -11.66
N ASN A 145 2.95 -20.34 -11.91
CA ASN A 145 2.57 -19.13 -12.62
C ASN A 145 2.87 -17.87 -11.79
N ALA A 146 2.56 -17.89 -10.49
CA ALA A 146 2.86 -16.82 -9.56
C ALA A 146 4.38 -16.61 -9.40
N GLU A 147 5.14 -17.70 -9.26
CA GLU A 147 6.59 -17.69 -9.19
C GLU A 147 7.21 -17.04 -10.43
N ALA A 148 6.84 -17.49 -11.63
CA ALA A 148 7.36 -16.95 -12.88
C ALA A 148 7.01 -15.47 -13.06
N GLY A 149 5.73 -15.12 -12.87
CA GLY A 149 5.26 -13.74 -13.04
C GLY A 149 5.86 -12.78 -12.01
N LEU A 150 6.07 -13.23 -10.77
CA LEU A 150 6.67 -12.37 -9.74
C LEU A 150 8.18 -12.22 -9.95
N ASN A 151 8.89 -13.27 -10.40
CA ASN A 151 10.31 -13.16 -10.73
C ASN A 151 10.57 -12.20 -11.90
N GLU A 152 9.73 -12.24 -12.95
CA GLU A 152 9.81 -11.29 -14.06
C GLU A 152 9.63 -9.85 -13.56
N ARG A 153 8.59 -9.59 -12.77
CA ARG A 153 8.32 -8.27 -12.19
C ARG A 153 9.43 -7.79 -11.28
N ILE A 154 9.98 -8.67 -10.44
CA ILE A 154 11.10 -8.32 -9.55
C ILE A 154 12.33 -7.93 -10.38
N THR A 155 12.63 -8.68 -11.44
CA THR A 155 13.78 -8.44 -12.30
C THR A 155 13.67 -7.07 -12.99
N ASP A 156 12.54 -6.81 -13.65
CA ASP A 156 12.25 -5.50 -14.26
C ASP A 156 12.31 -4.37 -13.21
N TYR A 157 11.82 -4.60 -12.00
CA TYR A 157 11.86 -3.58 -10.96
C TYR A 157 13.28 -3.26 -10.50
N ILE A 158 14.14 -4.27 -10.28
CA ILE A 158 15.56 -4.05 -9.94
C ILE A 158 16.25 -3.24 -11.05
N GLU A 159 16.03 -3.61 -12.31
CA GLU A 159 16.61 -2.91 -13.46
C GLU A 159 16.17 -1.45 -13.51
N ARG A 160 14.88 -1.19 -13.31
CA ARG A 160 14.35 0.17 -13.28
C ARG A 160 14.90 0.98 -12.13
N ILE A 161 15.02 0.43 -10.91
CA ILE A 161 15.60 1.16 -9.76
C ILE A 161 17.07 1.53 -10.04
N ARG A 162 17.83 0.63 -10.68
CA ARG A 162 19.24 0.86 -11.06
C ARG A 162 19.38 1.84 -12.22
N SER A 163 18.36 1.96 -13.07
CA SER A 163 18.35 2.87 -14.21
C SER A 163 18.21 4.33 -13.76
N LYS A 164 19.07 5.21 -14.28
CA LYS A 164 18.97 6.66 -14.06
C LYS A 164 17.77 7.27 -14.79
N ASP A 165 17.38 6.70 -15.93
CA ASP A 165 16.38 7.28 -16.85
C ASP A 165 14.99 6.63 -16.70
N GLN A 166 14.94 5.39 -16.21
CA GLN A 166 13.71 4.61 -16.06
C GLN A 166 13.32 4.37 -14.61
N LYS A 167 13.94 5.12 -13.68
CA LYS A 167 13.63 5.03 -12.26
C LYS A 167 12.12 5.17 -12.07
N PRO A 168 11.45 4.18 -11.45
CA PRO A 168 10.01 4.24 -11.26
C PRO A 168 9.73 5.52 -10.50
N ARG A 169 9.02 6.46 -11.14
CA ARG A 169 8.85 7.78 -10.57
C ARG A 169 8.11 7.62 -9.24
N LEU A 170 8.79 7.96 -8.16
CA LEU A 170 8.14 8.53 -6.98
C LEU A 170 7.18 9.56 -7.55
N PHE A 171 5.89 9.51 -7.27
CA PHE A 171 4.93 10.52 -7.77
C PHE A 171 5.19 11.93 -7.18
N ASP A 172 6.41 12.16 -6.69
CA ASP A 172 6.92 13.32 -6.00
C ASP A 172 7.73 14.17 -6.99
N ALA A 173 7.08 14.65 -8.03
CA ALA A 173 7.56 15.82 -8.74
C ALA A 173 6.36 16.56 -9.32
N SER A 174 6.00 17.66 -8.66
CA SER A 174 5.50 18.86 -9.31
C SER A 174 6.50 19.26 -10.40
N GLY A 175 6.36 18.66 -11.58
CA GLY A 175 7.16 18.93 -12.76
C GLY A 175 6.21 19.34 -13.86
N THR A 176 6.10 20.65 -14.05
CA THR A 176 5.66 21.29 -15.29
C THR A 176 5.94 20.40 -16.49
N ARG A 177 4.88 19.96 -17.18
CA ARG A 177 5.01 19.60 -18.59
C ARG A 177 5.49 20.87 -19.29
N GLY A 178 6.79 20.95 -19.55
CA GLY A 178 7.28 21.85 -20.57
C GLY A 178 6.71 21.35 -21.88
N ASP A 179 5.82 22.14 -22.46
CA ASP A 179 5.41 21.98 -23.85
C ASP A 179 6.66 22.14 -24.73
N HIS A 180 7.01 21.09 -25.45
CA HIS A 180 7.84 21.12 -26.65
C HIS A 180 7.16 20.28 -27.72
#